data_AF-A0A1B8YGZ5-F1
#
_entry.id   AF-A0A1B8YGZ5-F1
#
_cell.length_a   1.000
_cell.length_b   1.000
_cell.length_c   1.000
_cell.angle_alpha   90.00
_cell.angle_beta   90.00
_cell.angle_gamma   90.00
#
_symmetry.space_group_name_H-M   'P 1'
#
loop_
_entity.id
_entity.type
_entity.pdbx_description
1 polymer ?
#
loop_
_entity_poly.entity_id
_entity_poly.type
_entity_poly.pdbx_seq_one_letter_code
_entity_poly.pdbx_strand_id
1 'polypeptide(L)'
;MEHEYKEKEKQKRPPLQSKNATHDESNSLGLELGKHSNSVTPADPRNKWFTYEGDKEIDLTPERVEEIFSNKQPKIIIAGDGHNKPPFQYAKNIPDVNSSFDAGTLQLYIEATDEQINKNKAEYIPKDFMAKSWSFMNKNRRAEIVGWEDSALSNAMKEMFDLSMTSISEPTKLTEKDISSFYEFYMTAIQSFLPNFKKLGNELNEIMAKAGSRGELENVAPEMLRFTSGTWRDEYVNPTLAEKIAKHAAEKENHTFVVSIGDAHLSINPMQEHLNKMREKYNFKHQIIFTRDKNPTLSAHTKGGKK
;
A
#
# COMPACT_ATOMS: atom_id res chain seq x y z
N MET A 1 -28.90 5.15 -24.32
CA MET A 1 -29.99 4.88 -23.36
C MET A 1 -29.38 5.05 -21.99
N GLU A 2 -29.74 6.16 -21.34
CA GLU A 2 -29.24 6.58 -20.03
C GLU A 2 -29.70 5.61 -18.94
N HIS A 3 -28.83 5.26 -18.00
CA HIS A 3 -29.27 4.69 -16.74
C HIS A 3 -28.46 5.25 -15.56
N GLU A 4 -29.16 6.10 -14.80
CA GLU A 4 -28.85 6.58 -13.46
C GLU A 4 -28.64 5.40 -12.49
N TYR A 5 -27.59 5.47 -11.66
CA TYR A 5 -27.49 4.64 -10.46
C TYR A 5 -27.92 5.47 -9.25
N LYS A 6 -29.08 5.10 -8.67
CA LYS A 6 -29.56 5.58 -7.37
C LYS A 6 -28.84 4.86 -6.23
N GLU A 7 -28.36 5.64 -5.28
CA GLU A 7 -27.91 5.19 -3.95
C GLU A 7 -29.01 4.41 -3.22
N LYS A 8 -28.64 3.29 -2.58
CA LYS A 8 -29.42 2.71 -1.47
C LYS A 8 -28.50 2.29 -0.31
N GLU A 9 -28.61 3.09 0.74
CA GLU A 9 -28.61 2.81 2.18
C GLU A 9 -27.83 1.61 2.73
N LYS A 10 -26.79 1.93 3.52
CA LYS A 10 -26.13 1.07 4.50
C LYS A 10 -27.05 0.83 5.71
N GLN A 11 -27.54 -0.39 5.90
CA GLN A 11 -28.03 -0.84 7.20
C GLN A 11 -26.86 -1.24 8.11
N LYS A 12 -26.67 -0.47 9.19
CA LYS A 12 -25.74 -0.75 10.29
C LYS A 12 -26.22 -1.97 11.08
N ARG A 13 -25.40 -3.02 11.15
CA ARG A 13 -25.51 -4.05 12.20
C ARG A 13 -24.85 -3.53 13.49
N PRO A 14 -25.50 -3.63 14.67
CA PRO A 14 -24.86 -3.28 15.94
C PRO A 14 -23.94 -4.42 16.43
N PRO A 15 -22.86 -4.14 17.18
CA PRO A 15 -22.02 -5.17 17.78
C PRO A 15 -22.71 -5.80 19.00
N LEU A 16 -22.59 -7.12 19.13
CA LEU A 16 -23.01 -7.88 20.31
C LEU A 16 -22.20 -7.42 21.54
N GLN A 17 -22.91 -6.96 22.58
CA GLN A 17 -22.40 -6.86 23.94
C GLN A 17 -22.53 -8.23 24.62
N SER A 18 -21.43 -8.83 25.08
CA SER A 18 -21.49 -9.88 26.11
C SER A 18 -21.28 -9.24 27.48
N LYS A 19 -22.34 -9.15 28.28
CA LYS A 19 -22.24 -9.01 29.74
C LYS A 19 -22.14 -10.41 30.33
N ASN A 20 -21.17 -10.60 31.22
CA ASN A 20 -21.41 -11.32 32.47
C ASN A 20 -20.46 -10.77 33.52
N ALA A 21 -21.06 -10.37 34.64
CA ALA A 21 -20.44 -9.84 35.83
C ALA A 21 -20.33 -10.94 36.90
N THR A 22 -19.30 -10.87 37.74
CA THR A 22 -19.30 -11.17 39.18
C THR A 22 -17.89 -10.78 39.70
N HIS A 23 -17.78 -9.60 40.30
CA HIS A 23 -17.63 -9.36 41.75
C HIS A 23 -16.38 -10.00 42.37
N ASP A 24 -15.40 -9.16 42.70
CA ASP A 24 -14.85 -9.14 44.08
C ASP A 24 -14.25 -7.76 44.39
N GLU A 25 -14.63 -7.24 45.55
CA GLU A 25 -14.21 -5.97 46.12
C GLU A 25 -12.84 -6.10 46.81
N SER A 26 -12.01 -5.07 46.73
CA SER A 26 -11.29 -4.58 47.92
C SER A 26 -10.68 -3.20 47.67
N ASN A 27 -11.04 -2.29 48.57
CA ASN A 27 -10.53 -0.93 48.71
C ASN A 27 -9.02 -0.89 48.97
N SER A 28 -8.34 0.13 48.44
CA SER A 28 -7.41 0.91 49.28
C SER A 28 -7.32 2.36 48.79
N LEU A 29 -7.60 3.27 49.72
CA LEU A 29 -7.37 4.71 49.67
C LEU A 29 -5.86 5.01 49.69
N GLY A 30 -5.43 6.08 49.02
CA GLY A 30 -4.15 6.72 49.37
C GLY A 30 -3.53 7.66 48.36
N LEU A 31 -3.69 8.96 48.63
CA LEU A 31 -2.79 10.09 48.31
C LEU A 31 -2.78 10.69 46.89
N GLU A 32 -3.44 11.84 46.80
CA GLU A 32 -3.05 12.95 45.94
C GLU A 32 -1.62 13.41 46.25
N LEU A 33 -0.78 13.48 45.23
CA LEU A 33 0.37 14.37 45.17
C LEU A 33 0.34 15.06 43.81
N GLY A 34 -0.05 16.33 43.83
CA GLY A 34 -0.02 17.20 42.66
C GLY A 34 1.38 17.26 42.06
N LYS A 35 1.46 17.01 40.74
CA LYS A 35 2.55 17.49 39.90
C LYS A 35 1.94 18.00 38.61
N HIS A 36 2.24 19.25 38.30
CA HIS A 36 1.98 19.90 37.03
C HIS A 36 2.50 19.02 35.89
N SER A 37 1.59 18.27 35.27
CA SER A 37 1.83 17.61 34.00
C SER A 37 1.25 18.52 32.95
N ASN A 38 2.13 19.13 32.14
CA ASN A 38 1.72 19.58 30.81
C ASN A 38 1.05 18.36 30.17
N SER A 39 -0.27 18.46 29.95
CA SER A 39 -1.02 17.43 29.27
C SER A 39 -0.52 17.39 27.83
N VAL A 40 0.53 16.59 27.59
CA VAL A 40 0.87 16.12 26.26
C VAL A 40 -0.34 15.31 25.84
N THR A 41 -1.18 15.93 25.02
CA THR A 41 -2.27 15.21 24.35
C THR A 41 -1.65 13.98 23.70
N PRO A 42 -2.09 12.75 24.03
CA PRO A 42 -1.55 11.58 23.37
C PRO A 42 -1.76 11.76 21.86
N ALA A 43 -0.68 11.68 21.09
CA ALA A 43 -0.78 11.66 19.64
C ALA A 43 -1.76 10.56 19.24
N ASP A 44 -2.75 10.90 18.42
CA ASP A 44 -3.71 9.91 17.90
C ASP A 44 -2.90 8.79 17.23
N PRO A 45 -3.05 7.52 17.65
CA PRO A 45 -2.26 6.41 17.13
C PRO A 45 -2.44 6.18 15.61
N ARG A 46 -3.36 6.92 14.98
CA ARG A 46 -3.65 6.87 13.55
C ARG A 46 -2.76 7.76 12.68
N ASN A 47 -2.02 8.72 13.23
CA ASN A 47 -1.18 9.64 12.43
C ASN A 47 0.32 9.38 12.60
N LYS A 48 0.73 8.11 12.47
CA LYS A 48 2.11 7.70 12.74
C LYS A 48 2.93 7.56 11.48
N TRP A 49 4.16 8.05 11.57
CA TRP A 49 5.21 7.83 10.57
C TRP A 49 6.29 6.96 11.20
N PHE A 50 6.91 6.15 10.36
CA PHE A 50 7.89 5.17 10.80
C PHE A 50 9.13 5.26 9.93
N THR A 51 10.28 4.94 10.52
CA THR A 51 11.53 4.69 9.81
C THR A 51 12.16 3.40 10.30
N TYR A 52 13.30 3.05 9.75
CA TYR A 52 14.12 1.94 10.25
C TYR A 52 15.48 2.45 10.70
N GLU A 53 15.90 1.99 11.87
CA GLU A 53 17.26 2.14 12.38
C GLU A 53 17.86 0.74 12.55
N GLY A 54 18.76 0.37 11.64
CA GLY A 54 19.15 -1.04 11.46
C GLY A 54 17.94 -1.88 11.02
N ASP A 55 17.70 -2.99 11.73
CA ASP A 55 16.60 -3.93 11.45
C ASP A 55 15.33 -3.66 12.28
N LYS A 56 15.22 -2.50 12.93
CA LYS A 56 14.09 -2.17 13.81
C LYS A 56 13.25 -1.05 13.25
N GLU A 57 11.94 -1.27 13.22
CA GLU A 57 10.94 -0.23 12.99
C GLU A 57 10.91 0.74 14.17
N ILE A 58 11.01 2.03 13.88
CA ILE A 58 10.98 3.11 14.86
C ILE A 58 9.82 4.06 14.53
N ASP A 59 8.94 4.28 15.51
CA ASP A 59 7.90 5.31 15.46
C ASP A 59 8.54 6.71 15.58
N LEU A 60 8.20 7.59 14.64
CA LEU A 60 8.76 8.94 14.56
C LEU A 60 7.90 9.93 15.34
N THR A 61 8.53 10.74 16.19
CA THR A 61 7.84 11.88 16.80
C THR A 61 7.52 12.94 15.74
N PRO A 62 6.49 13.79 15.94
CA PRO A 62 6.14 14.85 14.99
C PRO A 62 7.32 15.76 14.64
N GLU A 63 8.16 16.10 15.61
CA GLU A 63 9.34 16.96 15.40
C GLU A 63 10.35 16.27 14.48
N ARG A 64 10.54 14.96 14.66
CA ARG A 64 11.44 14.16 13.83
C ARG A 64 10.89 13.99 12.41
N VAL A 65 9.57 13.84 12.25
CA VAL A 65 8.89 13.82 10.95
C VAL A 65 9.14 15.13 10.20
N GLU A 66 8.96 16.27 10.87
CA GLU A 66 9.18 17.59 10.28
C GLU A 66 10.64 17.81 9.88
N GLU A 67 11.58 17.45 10.76
CA GLU A 67 13.01 17.52 10.49
C GLU A 67 13.38 16.68 9.26
N ILE A 68 12.92 15.43 9.22
CA ILE A 68 13.23 14.52 8.13
C ILE A 68 12.66 15.04 6.82
N PHE A 69 11.37 15.41 6.76
CA PHE A 69 10.70 15.84 5.53
C PHE A 69 11.01 17.27 5.07
N SER A 70 11.92 17.96 5.76
CA SER A 70 12.37 19.31 5.41
C SER A 70 13.88 19.41 5.17
N ASN A 71 14.63 18.30 5.30
CA ASN A 71 16.09 18.31 5.19
C ASN A 71 16.60 18.22 3.73
N LYS A 72 15.70 18.12 2.75
CA LYS A 72 15.98 18.06 1.29
C LYS A 72 16.83 16.87 0.85
N GLN A 73 17.09 15.91 1.72
CA GLN A 73 17.80 14.69 1.35
C GLN A 73 16.88 13.75 0.57
N PRO A 74 17.38 13.07 -0.47
CA PRO A 74 16.65 12.02 -1.18
C PRO A 74 16.12 10.93 -0.25
N LYS A 75 14.86 10.52 -0.45
CA LYS A 75 14.15 9.55 0.39
C LYS A 75 13.41 8.50 -0.42
N ILE A 76 13.13 7.37 0.22
CA ILE A 76 12.09 6.44 -0.21
C ILE A 76 10.91 6.60 0.75
N ILE A 77 9.79 7.10 0.25
CA ILE A 77 8.57 7.40 1.01
C ILE A 77 7.50 6.40 0.60
N ILE A 78 7.03 5.60 1.52
CA ILE A 78 6.01 4.58 1.27
C ILE A 78 4.72 5.05 1.94
N ALA A 79 3.75 5.47 1.14
CA ALA A 79 2.53 6.09 1.63
C ALA A 79 1.38 5.88 0.65
N GLY A 80 0.19 5.67 1.21
CA GLY A 80 -1.06 5.57 0.47
C GLY A 80 -1.74 4.23 0.64
N ASP A 81 -2.88 4.08 -0.04
CA ASP A 81 -3.68 2.86 -0.02
C ASP A 81 -3.68 2.15 -1.38
N GLY A 82 -2.83 2.55 -2.33
CA GLY A 82 -2.68 1.92 -3.66
C GLY A 82 -3.90 2.03 -4.59
N HIS A 83 -5.08 2.23 -4.03
CA HIS A 83 -6.38 2.12 -4.70
C HIS A 83 -7.04 3.48 -4.94
N ASN A 84 -6.73 4.50 -4.13
CA ASN A 84 -7.27 5.84 -4.35
C ASN A 84 -6.63 6.54 -5.54
N LYS A 85 -7.47 7.29 -6.27
CA LYS A 85 -7.05 8.12 -7.40
C LYS A 85 -7.21 9.61 -7.04
N PRO A 86 -6.16 10.44 -7.20
CA PRO A 86 -4.80 10.10 -7.61
C PRO A 86 -4.01 9.41 -6.48
N PRO A 87 -3.16 8.40 -6.78
CA PRO A 87 -2.38 7.66 -5.78
C PRO A 87 -1.49 8.56 -4.89
N PHE A 88 -1.02 9.69 -5.42
CA PHE A 88 -0.11 10.61 -4.71
C PHE A 88 -0.80 11.69 -3.89
N GLN A 89 -2.11 11.59 -3.66
CA GLN A 89 -2.82 12.55 -2.81
C GLN A 89 -2.24 12.65 -1.38
N TYR A 90 -1.67 11.55 -0.87
CA TYR A 90 -1.12 11.45 0.48
C TYR A 90 0.27 12.10 0.63
N ALA A 91 0.99 12.26 -0.49
CA ALA A 91 2.34 12.82 -0.50
C ALA A 91 2.37 14.31 -0.89
N LYS A 92 1.24 14.88 -1.32
CA LYS A 92 1.18 16.23 -1.93
C LYS A 92 1.64 17.35 -0.99
N ASN A 93 1.52 17.16 0.32
CA ASN A 93 1.86 18.16 1.33
C ASN A 93 3.27 17.98 1.91
N ILE A 94 4.04 16.98 1.46
CA ILE A 94 5.40 16.73 1.95
C ILE A 94 6.37 17.74 1.30
N PRO A 95 7.12 18.55 2.08
CA PRO A 95 8.01 19.56 1.52
C PRO A 95 9.08 18.98 0.60
N ASP A 96 9.75 17.90 0.99
CA ASP A 96 10.77 17.26 0.15
C ASP A 96 10.23 16.63 -1.14
N VAL A 97 8.97 16.18 -1.14
CA VAL A 97 8.30 15.69 -2.36
C VAL A 97 8.07 16.86 -3.32
N ASN A 98 7.59 18.00 -2.83
CA ASN A 98 7.45 19.21 -3.63
C ASN A 98 8.80 19.70 -4.15
N SER A 99 9.82 19.74 -3.28
CA SER A 99 11.19 20.15 -3.66
C SER A 99 11.77 19.26 -4.75
N SER A 100 11.62 17.94 -4.64
CA SER A 100 12.10 16.98 -5.64
C SER A 100 11.31 17.08 -6.94
N PHE A 101 10.01 17.36 -6.86
CA PHE A 101 9.18 17.60 -8.03
C PHE A 101 9.62 18.85 -8.80
N ASP A 102 9.84 19.96 -8.08
CA ASP A 102 10.30 21.22 -8.66
C ASP A 102 11.71 21.07 -9.26
N ALA A 103 12.56 20.22 -8.69
CA ALA A 103 13.89 19.89 -9.23
C ALA A 103 13.86 18.87 -10.39
N GLY A 104 12.73 18.21 -10.64
CA GLY A 104 12.61 17.17 -11.65
C GLY A 104 13.26 15.84 -11.28
N THR A 105 13.48 15.61 -9.99
CA THR A 105 14.13 14.41 -9.40
C THR A 105 13.14 13.55 -8.60
N LEU A 106 11.84 13.71 -8.84
CA LEU A 106 10.80 12.90 -8.20
C LEU A 106 10.44 11.67 -9.06
N GLN A 107 10.48 10.49 -8.44
CA GLN A 107 9.94 9.25 -8.99
C GLN A 107 8.71 8.80 -8.21
N LEU A 108 7.70 8.35 -8.96
CA LEU A 108 6.35 8.09 -8.49
C LEU A 108 5.96 6.65 -8.86
N TYR A 109 5.93 5.75 -7.89
CA TYR A 109 5.63 4.32 -8.08
C TYR A 109 4.16 4.04 -7.78
N ILE A 110 3.48 3.37 -8.71
CA ILE A 110 2.05 3.03 -8.60
C ILE A 110 1.75 1.59 -9.01
N GLU A 111 0.66 1.05 -8.44
CA GLU A 111 0.01 -0.20 -8.88
C GLU A 111 -0.61 0.01 -10.26
N ALA A 112 0.23 -0.08 -11.29
CA ALA A 112 -0.16 -0.02 -12.68
C ALA A 112 0.90 -0.67 -13.58
N THR A 113 0.49 -1.06 -14.78
CA THR A 113 1.38 -1.45 -15.87
C THR A 113 1.87 -0.21 -16.64
N ASP A 114 2.96 -0.36 -17.40
CA ASP A 114 3.49 0.72 -18.23
C ASP A 114 2.46 1.17 -19.30
N GLU A 115 1.65 0.25 -19.84
CA GLU A 115 0.58 0.58 -20.80
C GLU A 115 -0.51 1.45 -20.16
N GLN A 116 -0.89 1.15 -18.92
CA GLN A 116 -1.88 1.93 -18.17
C GLN A 116 -1.36 3.34 -17.84
N ILE A 117 -0.07 3.46 -17.55
CA ILE A 117 0.59 4.75 -17.32
C ILE A 117 0.58 5.60 -18.58
N ASN A 118 0.96 5.00 -19.71
CA ASN A 118 1.04 5.72 -20.99
C ASN A 118 -0.32 6.22 -21.47
N LYS A 119 -1.41 5.51 -21.16
CA LYS A 119 -2.78 5.94 -21.50
C LYS A 119 -3.31 7.05 -20.59
N ASN A 120 -3.07 6.96 -19.28
CA ASN A 120 -3.77 7.76 -18.27
C ASN A 120 -2.85 8.61 -17.38
N LYS A 121 -1.69 9.06 -17.89
CA LYS A 121 -0.65 9.75 -17.10
C LYS A 121 -1.18 10.90 -16.22
N ALA A 122 -2.14 11.67 -16.72
CA ALA A 122 -2.73 12.81 -16.02
C ALA A 122 -3.62 12.44 -14.82
N GLU A 123 -4.09 11.20 -14.73
CA GLU A 123 -4.97 10.72 -13.64
C GLU A 123 -4.18 10.35 -12.38
N TYR A 124 -2.89 10.06 -12.51
CA TYR A 124 -2.07 9.58 -11.39
C TYR A 124 -1.50 10.71 -10.53
N ILE A 125 -1.37 11.92 -11.08
CA ILE A 125 -0.80 13.07 -10.38
C ILE A 125 -1.93 14.04 -10.01
N PRO A 126 -2.09 14.42 -8.72
CA PRO A 126 -3.11 15.39 -8.33
C PRO A 126 -2.96 16.73 -9.07
N LYS A 127 -4.07 17.33 -9.50
CA LYS A 127 -4.05 18.65 -10.17
C LYS A 127 -3.37 19.71 -9.33
N ASP A 128 -3.57 19.72 -8.01
CA ASP A 128 -2.91 20.64 -7.07
C ASP A 128 -1.38 20.50 -7.09
N PHE A 129 -0.91 19.27 -7.30
CA PHE A 129 0.51 18.99 -7.47
C PHE A 129 1.05 19.68 -8.73
N MET A 130 0.25 19.76 -9.79
CA MET A 130 0.57 20.45 -11.04
C MET A 130 0.28 21.96 -11.01
N ALA A 131 -0.65 22.42 -10.16
CA ALA A 131 -1.23 23.76 -10.19
C ALA A 131 -0.28 24.92 -9.84
N LYS A 132 0.83 24.67 -9.14
CA LYS A 132 1.84 25.73 -8.89
C LYS A 132 2.56 26.19 -10.17
N SER A 133 2.28 25.63 -11.35
CA SER A 133 2.83 26.06 -12.64
C SER A 133 2.24 27.41 -13.11
N TRP A 134 2.63 28.53 -12.50
CA TRP A 134 2.37 29.84 -13.12
C TRP A 134 3.42 30.16 -14.20
N SER A 135 3.11 31.04 -15.16
CA SER A 135 3.81 31.29 -16.43
C SER A 135 5.30 31.67 -16.36
N PHE A 136 5.89 31.75 -15.16
CA PHE A 136 7.31 32.02 -14.91
C PHE A 136 8.05 30.90 -14.14
N MET A 137 7.42 29.73 -13.92
CA MET A 137 8.01 28.68 -13.07
C MET A 137 8.88 27.63 -13.77
N ASN A 138 9.76 27.06 -12.96
CA ASN A 138 10.86 26.14 -13.25
C ASN A 138 10.53 25.05 -14.30
N LYS A 139 11.20 25.13 -15.46
CA LYS A 139 11.08 24.15 -16.56
C LYS A 139 11.40 22.70 -16.16
N ASN A 140 12.05 22.52 -15.01
CA ASN A 140 12.42 21.19 -14.50
C ASN A 140 11.29 20.50 -13.73
N ARG A 141 10.16 21.18 -13.48
CA ARG A 141 9.07 20.65 -12.66
C ARG A 141 8.40 19.44 -13.32
N ARG A 142 8.79 18.23 -12.91
CA ARG A 142 8.28 16.97 -13.46
C ARG A 142 8.48 15.81 -12.50
N ALA A 143 7.68 14.77 -12.71
CA ALA A 143 7.84 13.49 -12.05
C ALA A 143 7.87 12.38 -13.10
N GLU A 144 8.70 11.37 -12.85
CA GLU A 144 8.69 10.12 -13.59
C GLU A 144 7.72 9.17 -12.89
N ILE A 145 6.71 8.67 -13.62
CA ILE A 145 5.77 7.67 -13.11
C ILE A 145 6.29 6.29 -13.52
N VAL A 146 6.41 5.39 -12.54
CA VAL A 146 6.93 4.03 -12.72
C VAL A 146 5.86 3.04 -12.31
N GLY A 147 5.42 2.21 -13.25
CA GLY A 147 4.53 1.10 -12.98
C GLY A 147 5.33 -0.06 -12.40
N TRP A 148 4.74 -0.82 -11.49
CA TRP A 148 5.42 -1.98 -10.91
C TRP A 148 4.76 -3.31 -11.23
N GLU A 149 3.61 -3.31 -11.88
CA GLU A 149 2.92 -4.54 -12.23
C GLU A 149 3.45 -5.15 -13.54
N ASP A 150 3.72 -6.46 -13.50
CA ASP A 150 3.81 -7.25 -14.72
C ASP A 150 2.40 -7.42 -15.30
N SER A 151 2.22 -7.05 -16.57
CA SER A 151 0.88 -6.97 -17.16
C SER A 151 0.21 -8.33 -17.29
N ALA A 152 0.96 -9.38 -17.63
CA ALA A 152 0.40 -10.73 -17.76
C ALA A 152 0.03 -11.30 -16.38
N LEU A 153 0.94 -11.20 -15.41
CA LEU A 153 0.74 -11.75 -14.08
C LEU A 153 -0.33 -10.99 -13.28
N SER A 154 -0.32 -9.66 -13.28
CA SER A 154 -1.33 -8.88 -12.55
C SER A 154 -2.74 -9.14 -13.09
N ASN A 155 -2.90 -9.16 -14.43
CA ASN A 155 -4.18 -9.50 -15.04
C ASN A 155 -4.62 -10.92 -14.66
N ALA A 156 -3.72 -11.92 -14.74
CA ALA A 156 -4.04 -13.28 -14.35
C ALA A 156 -4.49 -13.39 -12.88
N MET A 157 -3.77 -12.74 -11.96
CA MET A 157 -4.10 -12.74 -10.53
C MET A 157 -5.45 -12.07 -10.25
N LYS A 158 -5.74 -10.94 -10.92
CA LYS A 158 -7.02 -10.23 -10.79
C LYS A 158 -8.18 -11.08 -11.31
N GLU A 159 -8.07 -11.65 -12.49
CA GLU A 159 -9.15 -12.44 -13.08
C GLU A 159 -9.38 -13.74 -12.29
N MET A 160 -8.32 -14.39 -11.79
CA MET A 160 -8.46 -15.52 -10.86
C MET A 160 -9.15 -15.12 -9.55
N PHE A 161 -8.84 -13.94 -8.99
CA PHE A 161 -9.53 -13.40 -7.82
C PHE A 161 -11.02 -13.20 -8.09
N ASP A 162 -11.37 -12.50 -9.17
CA ASP A 162 -12.76 -12.16 -9.51
C ASP A 162 -13.61 -13.42 -9.78
N LEU A 163 -13.05 -14.40 -10.49
CA LEU A 163 -13.70 -15.68 -10.75
C LEU A 163 -13.83 -16.54 -9.50
N SER A 164 -12.82 -16.55 -8.62
CA SER A 164 -12.90 -17.22 -7.32
C SER A 164 -13.98 -16.60 -6.44
N MET A 165 -14.05 -15.26 -6.41
CA MET A 165 -15.09 -14.54 -5.67
C MET A 165 -16.48 -14.91 -6.21
N THR A 166 -16.66 -14.88 -7.54
CA THR A 166 -17.91 -15.26 -8.20
C THR A 166 -18.28 -16.72 -7.89
N SER A 167 -17.31 -17.64 -7.89
CA SER A 167 -17.54 -19.04 -7.53
C SER A 167 -18.06 -19.22 -6.11
N ILE A 168 -17.65 -18.36 -5.19
CA ILE A 168 -18.06 -18.43 -3.78
C ILE A 168 -19.41 -17.74 -3.58
N SER A 169 -19.60 -16.54 -4.13
CA SER A 169 -20.76 -15.71 -3.85
C SER A 169 -21.96 -16.00 -4.74
N GLU A 170 -21.72 -16.33 -6.01
CA GLU A 170 -22.74 -16.42 -7.06
C GLU A 170 -22.43 -17.56 -8.05
N PRO A 171 -22.25 -18.81 -7.59
CA PRO A 171 -21.74 -19.92 -8.41
C PRO A 171 -22.57 -20.19 -9.67
N THR A 172 -23.89 -19.96 -9.63
CA THR A 172 -24.78 -20.16 -10.78
C THR A 172 -24.55 -19.17 -11.93
N LYS A 173 -23.75 -18.12 -11.72
CA LYS A 173 -23.37 -17.15 -12.76
C LYS A 173 -22.14 -17.57 -13.56
N LEU A 174 -21.38 -18.56 -13.10
CA LEU A 174 -20.21 -19.04 -13.81
C LEU A 174 -20.61 -19.90 -15.00
N THR A 175 -20.02 -19.60 -16.15
CA THR A 175 -20.15 -20.38 -17.37
C THR A 175 -18.98 -21.35 -17.55
N GLU A 176 -19.11 -22.34 -18.42
CA GLU A 176 -17.98 -23.21 -18.81
C GLU A 176 -16.79 -22.42 -19.36
N LYS A 177 -17.08 -21.31 -20.06
CA LYS A 177 -16.04 -20.41 -20.57
C LYS A 177 -15.27 -19.75 -19.42
N ASP A 178 -15.96 -19.30 -18.38
CA ASP A 178 -15.32 -18.67 -17.22
C ASP A 178 -14.41 -19.66 -16.50
N ILE A 179 -14.87 -20.90 -16.35
CA ILE A 179 -14.07 -21.99 -15.78
C ILE A 179 -12.83 -22.25 -16.66
N SER A 180 -12.98 -22.35 -17.98
CA SER A 180 -11.84 -22.51 -18.90
C SER A 180 -10.84 -21.36 -18.78
N SER A 181 -11.32 -20.12 -18.77
CA SER A 181 -10.48 -18.92 -18.63
C SER A 181 -9.74 -18.89 -17.29
N PHE A 182 -10.35 -19.37 -16.20
CA PHE A 182 -9.67 -19.51 -14.91
C PHE A 182 -8.39 -20.38 -15.03
N TYR A 183 -8.47 -21.53 -15.71
CA TYR A 183 -7.30 -22.39 -15.93
C TYR A 183 -6.25 -21.75 -16.85
N GLU A 184 -6.67 -21.00 -17.88
CA GLU A 184 -5.75 -20.24 -18.73
C GLU A 184 -4.99 -19.16 -17.94
N PHE A 185 -5.69 -18.45 -17.04
CA PHE A 185 -5.06 -17.46 -16.17
C PHE A 185 -4.10 -18.10 -15.16
N TYR A 186 -4.45 -19.25 -14.59
CA TYR A 186 -3.54 -20.03 -13.76
C TYR A 186 -2.25 -20.40 -14.51
N MET A 187 -2.37 -20.90 -15.75
CA MET A 187 -1.19 -21.25 -16.55
C MET A 187 -0.32 -20.02 -16.85
N THR A 188 -0.95 -18.88 -17.13
CA THR A 188 -0.26 -17.61 -17.33
C THR A 188 0.47 -17.19 -16.06
N ALA A 189 -0.17 -17.28 -14.90
CA ALA A 189 0.45 -16.94 -13.62
C ALA A 189 1.70 -17.78 -13.32
N ILE A 190 1.62 -19.11 -13.51
CA ILE A 190 2.77 -20.01 -13.33
C ILE A 190 3.91 -19.69 -14.29
N GLN A 191 3.62 -19.36 -15.54
CA GLN A 191 4.62 -19.01 -16.54
C GLN A 191 5.27 -17.64 -16.30
N SER A 192 4.51 -16.70 -15.72
CA SER A 192 4.99 -15.35 -15.46
C SER A 192 5.75 -15.18 -14.15
N PHE A 193 5.69 -16.14 -13.21
CA PHE A 193 6.50 -16.07 -12.00
C PHE A 193 8.00 -16.12 -12.32
N LEU A 194 8.74 -15.16 -11.77
CA LEU A 194 10.20 -15.16 -11.85
C LEU A 194 10.79 -16.46 -11.27
N PRO A 195 11.91 -16.98 -11.82
CA PRO A 195 12.47 -18.29 -11.43
C PRO A 195 12.83 -18.45 -9.95
N ASN A 196 13.01 -17.35 -9.22
CA ASN A 196 13.36 -17.36 -7.80
C ASN A 196 12.14 -17.56 -6.88
N PHE A 197 10.91 -17.55 -7.41
CA PHE A 197 9.66 -17.69 -6.64
C PHE A 197 9.02 -19.08 -6.79
N LYS A 198 9.84 -20.14 -6.92
CA LYS A 198 9.36 -21.52 -7.10
C LYS A 198 8.39 -21.98 -6.01
N LYS A 199 8.62 -21.57 -4.76
CA LYS A 199 7.74 -21.90 -3.63
C LYS A 199 6.31 -21.41 -3.89
N LEU A 200 6.17 -20.18 -4.38
CA LEU A 200 4.88 -19.58 -4.68
C LEU A 200 4.17 -20.31 -5.85
N GLY A 201 4.93 -20.69 -6.88
CA GLY A 201 4.40 -21.53 -7.96
C GLY A 201 3.94 -22.91 -7.45
N ASN A 202 4.69 -23.53 -6.54
CA ASN A 202 4.30 -24.81 -5.93
C ASN A 202 3.01 -24.68 -5.10
N GLU A 203 2.89 -23.64 -4.28
CA GLU A 203 1.68 -23.38 -3.50
C GLU A 203 0.46 -23.17 -4.40
N LEU A 204 0.62 -22.41 -5.50
CA LEU A 204 -0.43 -22.24 -6.49
C LEU A 204 -0.82 -23.58 -7.14
N ASN A 205 0.15 -24.44 -7.47
CA ASN A 205 -0.10 -25.78 -8.01
C ASN A 205 -0.83 -26.68 -7.00
N GLU A 206 -0.48 -26.60 -5.72
CA GLU A 206 -1.14 -27.36 -4.64
C GLU A 206 -2.60 -26.95 -4.46
N ILE A 207 -2.91 -25.65 -4.57
CA ILE A 207 -4.28 -25.15 -4.60
C ILE A 207 -5.01 -25.76 -5.80
N MET A 208 -4.43 -25.66 -6.99
CA MET A 208 -5.07 -26.16 -8.22
C MET A 208 -5.27 -27.67 -8.26
N ALA A 209 -4.42 -28.44 -7.59
CA ALA A 209 -4.58 -29.89 -7.47
C ALA A 209 -5.91 -30.28 -6.77
N LYS A 210 -6.48 -29.39 -5.96
CA LYS A 210 -7.76 -29.62 -5.24
C LYS A 210 -8.99 -29.52 -6.15
N ALA A 211 -8.85 -28.99 -7.36
CA ALA A 211 -9.95 -28.93 -8.33
C ALA A 211 -10.43 -30.33 -8.77
N GLY A 212 -9.59 -31.36 -8.58
CA GLY A 212 -9.87 -32.74 -8.98
C GLY A 212 -9.93 -32.91 -10.50
N SER A 213 -10.26 -34.14 -10.95
CA SER A 213 -10.25 -34.48 -12.37
C SER A 213 -11.36 -33.81 -13.20
N ARG A 214 -12.35 -33.21 -12.53
CA ARG A 214 -13.46 -32.49 -13.16
C ARG A 214 -13.23 -30.98 -13.21
N GLY A 215 -12.17 -30.49 -12.59
CA GLY A 215 -11.84 -29.06 -12.59
C GLY A 215 -12.83 -28.20 -11.81
N GLU A 216 -13.34 -28.70 -10.69
CA GLU A 216 -14.39 -28.05 -9.89
C GLU A 216 -13.83 -26.81 -9.18
N LEU A 217 -14.17 -25.61 -9.71
CA LEU A 217 -13.65 -24.33 -9.22
C LEU A 217 -14.02 -24.06 -7.76
N GLU A 218 -15.18 -24.52 -7.31
CA GLU A 218 -15.65 -24.38 -5.93
C GLU A 218 -14.69 -24.98 -4.89
N ASN A 219 -13.95 -26.03 -5.27
CA ASN A 219 -12.99 -26.70 -4.39
C ASN A 219 -11.70 -25.89 -4.20
N VAL A 220 -11.36 -24.99 -5.14
CA VAL A 220 -10.13 -24.19 -5.10
C VAL A 220 -10.39 -22.72 -4.76
N ALA A 221 -11.57 -22.21 -5.08
CA ALA A 221 -11.89 -20.79 -4.99
C ALA A 221 -11.60 -20.16 -3.61
N PRO A 222 -11.91 -20.79 -2.45
CA PRO A 222 -11.61 -20.19 -1.15
C PRO A 222 -10.10 -19.99 -0.90
N GLU A 223 -9.28 -20.95 -1.33
CA GLU A 223 -7.83 -20.86 -1.16
C GLU A 223 -7.19 -19.98 -2.22
N MET A 224 -7.69 -20.02 -3.45
CA MET A 224 -7.25 -19.11 -4.51
C MET A 224 -7.54 -17.65 -4.13
N LEU A 225 -8.70 -17.37 -3.53
CA LEU A 225 -9.04 -16.02 -3.05
C LEU A 225 -8.03 -15.54 -1.99
N ARG A 226 -7.62 -16.42 -1.06
CA ARG A 226 -6.58 -16.09 -0.07
C ARG A 226 -5.22 -15.87 -0.71
N PHE A 227 -4.85 -16.75 -1.64
CA PHE A 227 -3.59 -16.65 -2.37
C PHE A 227 -3.50 -15.33 -3.14
N THR A 228 -4.54 -14.99 -3.92
CA THR A 228 -4.63 -13.79 -4.78
C THR A 228 -4.94 -12.49 -4.04
N SER A 229 -5.31 -12.54 -2.75
CA SER A 229 -5.48 -11.33 -1.93
C SER A 229 -4.33 -11.08 -0.95
N GLY A 230 -3.56 -12.11 -0.61
CA GLY A 230 -2.48 -12.04 0.39
C GLY A 230 -1.17 -12.64 -0.10
N THR A 231 -1.08 -13.97 -0.23
CA THR A 231 0.20 -14.68 -0.42
C THR A 231 1.01 -14.14 -1.60
N TRP A 232 0.41 -13.96 -2.78
CA TRP A 232 1.17 -13.45 -3.93
C TRP A 232 1.64 -12.01 -3.72
N ARG A 233 0.86 -11.18 -3.01
CA ARG A 233 1.24 -9.79 -2.72
C ARG A 233 2.46 -9.77 -1.80
N ASP A 234 2.41 -10.54 -0.73
CA ASP A 234 3.48 -10.61 0.27
C ASP A 234 4.74 -11.30 -0.26
N GLU A 235 4.58 -12.44 -0.92
CA GLU A 235 5.72 -13.28 -1.34
C GLU A 235 6.25 -12.93 -2.73
N TYR A 236 5.54 -12.17 -3.57
CA TYR A 236 6.01 -11.77 -4.91
C TYR A 236 6.08 -10.26 -5.11
N VAL A 237 4.97 -9.54 -4.89
CA VAL A 237 4.91 -8.09 -5.19
C VAL A 237 5.89 -7.32 -4.31
N ASN A 238 5.87 -7.53 -2.99
CA ASN A 238 6.74 -6.80 -2.07
C ASN A 238 8.24 -7.00 -2.37
N PRO A 239 8.76 -8.23 -2.54
CA PRO A 239 10.15 -8.46 -2.91
C PRO A 239 10.54 -7.84 -4.26
N THR A 240 9.71 -8.02 -5.29
CA THR A 240 10.03 -7.56 -6.65
C THR A 240 10.00 -6.03 -6.76
N LEU A 241 9.02 -5.39 -6.12
CA LEU A 241 8.93 -3.93 -6.03
C LEU A 241 10.11 -3.36 -5.22
N ALA A 242 10.45 -3.97 -4.09
CA ALA A 242 11.60 -3.55 -3.29
C ALA A 242 12.92 -3.65 -4.08
N GLU A 243 13.14 -4.73 -4.82
CA GLU A 243 14.32 -4.88 -5.68
C GLU A 243 14.36 -3.82 -6.79
N LYS A 244 13.22 -3.54 -7.44
CA LYS A 244 13.10 -2.50 -8.47
C LYS A 244 13.42 -1.11 -7.91
N ILE A 245 12.86 -0.76 -6.75
CA ILE A 245 13.13 0.52 -6.09
C ILE A 245 14.60 0.60 -5.67
N ALA A 246 15.16 -0.44 -5.05
CA ALA A 246 16.54 -0.45 -4.59
C ALA A 246 17.54 -0.27 -5.75
N LYS A 247 17.29 -0.93 -6.88
CA LYS A 247 18.08 -0.74 -8.10
C LYS A 247 18.02 0.71 -8.58
N HIS A 248 16.82 1.28 -8.74
CA HIS A 248 16.70 2.68 -9.16
C HIS A 248 17.30 3.65 -8.14
N ALA A 249 17.17 3.38 -6.85
CA ALA A 249 17.73 4.19 -5.77
C ALA A 249 19.27 4.18 -5.77
N ALA A 250 19.91 3.10 -6.25
CA ALA A 250 21.35 3.06 -6.46
C ALA A 250 21.77 3.81 -7.73
N GLU A 251 20.98 3.76 -8.79
CA GLU A 251 21.27 4.44 -10.06
C GLU A 251 20.97 5.96 -10.01
N LYS A 252 20.00 6.36 -9.17
CA LYS A 252 19.46 7.72 -9.08
C LYS A 252 19.56 8.24 -7.64
N GLU A 253 20.78 8.33 -7.12
CA GLU A 253 21.09 8.69 -5.72
C GLU A 253 20.51 10.04 -5.24
N ASN A 254 20.23 10.96 -6.17
CA ASN A 254 19.69 12.28 -5.90
C ASN A 254 18.16 12.37 -6.08
N HIS A 255 17.47 11.26 -6.32
CA HIS A 255 16.03 11.24 -6.56
C HIS A 255 15.24 10.89 -5.31
N THR A 256 14.08 11.52 -5.13
CA THR A 256 13.12 11.08 -4.12
C THR A 256 12.13 10.12 -4.77
N PHE A 257 11.85 9.02 -4.08
CA PHE A 257 10.94 7.96 -4.49
C PHE A 257 9.70 8.03 -3.61
N VAL A 258 8.52 8.15 -4.21
CA VAL A 258 7.24 8.01 -3.52
C VAL A 258 6.56 6.76 -4.05
N VAL A 259 6.22 5.84 -3.15
CA VAL A 259 5.65 4.54 -3.47
C VAL A 259 4.24 4.46 -2.89
N SER A 260 3.25 4.38 -3.77
CA SER A 260 1.86 4.15 -3.39
C SER A 260 1.54 2.67 -3.49
N ILE A 261 1.24 2.05 -2.34
CA ILE A 261 0.88 0.63 -2.21
C ILE A 261 -0.32 0.49 -1.28
N GLY A 262 -1.18 -0.50 -1.49
CA GLY A 262 -2.34 -0.78 -0.62
C GLY A 262 -2.01 -1.33 0.76
N ASP A 263 -2.95 -1.11 1.71
CA ASP A 263 -2.83 -1.37 3.16
C ASP A 263 -2.27 -2.77 3.51
N ALA A 264 -2.50 -3.78 2.66
CA ALA A 264 -1.99 -5.13 2.85
C ALA A 264 -0.45 -5.18 2.92
N HIS A 265 0.22 -4.33 2.14
CA HIS A 265 1.67 -4.38 1.92
C HIS A 265 2.52 -3.78 3.05
N LEU A 266 1.90 -3.35 4.15
CA LEU A 266 2.58 -2.66 5.26
C LEU A 266 2.50 -3.41 6.60
N SER A 267 1.85 -4.58 6.68
CA SER A 267 1.50 -5.21 7.97
C SER A 267 2.08 -6.60 8.23
N ILE A 268 2.09 -7.52 7.25
CA ILE A 268 2.45 -8.94 7.49
C ILE A 268 3.82 -9.31 6.88
N ASN A 269 4.18 -8.77 5.72
CA ASN A 269 5.54 -8.83 5.15
C ASN A 269 5.87 -7.50 4.47
N PRO A 270 6.20 -6.45 5.24
CA PRO A 270 6.28 -5.11 4.70
C PRO A 270 7.40 -5.00 3.66
N MET A 271 7.11 -4.36 2.53
CA MET A 271 8.09 -4.05 1.47
C MET A 271 9.41 -3.45 2.02
N GLN A 272 9.33 -2.76 3.16
CA GLN A 272 10.41 -2.19 3.94
C GLN A 272 11.47 -3.22 4.34
N GLU A 273 11.07 -4.41 4.81
CA GLU A 273 12.03 -5.46 5.17
C GLU A 273 12.84 -5.91 3.96
N HIS A 274 12.18 -6.03 2.80
CA HIS A 274 12.86 -6.35 1.55
C HIS A 274 13.79 -5.21 1.12
N LEU A 275 13.36 -3.95 1.22
CA LEU A 275 14.20 -2.80 0.91
C LEU A 275 15.46 -2.73 1.79
N ASN A 276 15.35 -3.05 3.09
CA ASN A 276 16.49 -3.09 3.99
C ASN A 276 17.49 -4.18 3.58
N LYS A 277 17.03 -5.39 3.26
CA LYS A 277 17.89 -6.47 2.72
C LYS A 277 18.56 -6.05 1.40
N MET A 278 17.85 -5.33 0.55
CA MET A 278 18.39 -4.82 -0.71
C MET A 278 19.36 -3.65 -0.55
N ARG A 279 19.36 -2.96 0.61
CA ARG A 279 20.28 -1.84 0.90
C ARG A 279 21.73 -2.28 0.84
N GLU A 280 22.07 -3.44 1.38
CA GLU A 280 23.44 -3.98 1.30
C GLU A 280 23.80 -4.39 -0.13
N LYS A 281 22.88 -5.06 -0.83
CA LYS A 281 23.07 -5.54 -2.20
C LYS A 281 23.31 -4.41 -3.21
N TYR A 282 22.52 -3.33 -3.12
CA TYR A 282 22.55 -2.22 -4.08
C TYR A 282 23.26 -0.95 -3.56
N ASN A 283 23.64 -0.91 -2.28
CA ASN A 283 24.36 0.19 -1.62
C ASN A 283 23.69 1.58 -1.70
N PHE A 284 22.37 1.65 -1.81
CA PHE A 284 21.65 2.94 -1.85
C PHE A 284 21.61 3.61 -0.47
N LYS A 285 21.65 4.96 -0.46
CA LYS A 285 21.75 5.76 0.78
C LYS A 285 20.45 6.39 1.27
N HIS A 286 19.40 6.34 0.48
CA HIS A 286 18.09 6.91 0.80
C HIS A 286 17.58 6.47 2.18
N GLN A 287 17.07 7.42 2.97
CA GLN A 287 16.30 7.11 4.16
C GLN A 287 14.95 6.53 3.74
N ILE A 288 14.52 5.44 4.38
CA ILE A 288 13.20 4.83 4.13
C ILE A 288 12.25 5.32 5.22
N ILE A 289 11.12 5.88 4.80
CA ILE A 289 10.08 6.41 5.69
C ILE A 289 8.74 5.91 5.19
N PHE A 290 7.86 5.55 6.10
CA PHE A 290 6.57 5.01 5.72
C PHE A 290 5.48 5.34 6.72
N THR A 291 4.24 5.24 6.27
CA THR A 291 3.05 5.40 7.10
C THR A 291 2.01 4.39 6.68
N ARG A 292 1.26 3.89 7.67
CA ARG A 292 0.08 3.04 7.49
C ARG A 292 -1.22 3.87 7.49
N ASP A 293 -1.10 5.18 7.65
CA ASP A 293 -2.23 6.09 7.66
C ASP A 293 -2.68 6.42 6.24
N LYS A 294 -3.99 6.48 6.06
CA LYS A 294 -4.62 6.99 4.84
C LYS A 294 -4.72 8.51 4.83
N ASN A 295 -4.43 9.21 5.92
CA ASN A 295 -4.41 10.68 5.93
C ASN A 295 -3.23 11.22 6.74
N PRO A 296 -1.99 10.85 6.40
CA PRO A 296 -0.84 11.14 7.24
C PRO A 296 -0.66 12.66 7.40
N THR A 297 -0.52 13.11 8.64
CA THR A 297 -0.22 14.51 8.97
C THR A 297 1.26 14.67 9.27
N LEU A 298 1.86 15.77 8.83
CA LEU A 298 3.27 16.11 9.11
C LEU A 298 3.44 16.87 10.42
N SER A 299 2.35 17.45 10.95
CA SER A 299 2.33 18.17 12.21
C SER A 299 1.22 17.63 13.11
N ALA A 300 1.48 17.64 14.42
CA ALA A 300 0.40 17.62 15.38
C ALA A 300 -0.31 18.99 15.30
N HIS A 301 -1.27 19.14 14.41
CA HIS A 301 -2.26 20.20 14.62
C HIS A 301 -3.03 19.83 15.88
N THR A 302 -2.57 20.33 17.04
CA THR A 302 -3.46 20.67 18.13
C THR A 302 -4.57 21.48 17.50
N LYS A 303 -5.75 20.88 17.35
CA LYS A 303 -6.97 21.60 17.01
C LYS A 303 -7.14 22.66 18.09
N GLY A 304 -6.67 23.88 17.80
CA GLY A 304 -6.91 25.04 18.63
C GLY A 304 -8.42 25.17 18.76
N GLY A 305 -8.91 25.00 19.98
CA GLY A 305 -10.30 25.24 20.32
C GLY A 305 -10.68 26.62 19.83
N LYS A 306 -11.80 26.71 19.11
CA LYS A 306 -12.51 27.98 18.99
C LYS A 306 -12.92 28.37 20.41
N LYS A 307 -12.36 29.48 20.90
CA LYS A 307 -13.00 30.28 21.94
C LYS A 307 -14.26 30.92 21.36
#